data_AF-A0A8S2XUR4-F1
#
_entry.id   AF-A0A8S2XUR4-F1
#
_cell.length_a   1.000
_cell.length_b   1.000
_cell.length_c   1.000
_cell.angle_alpha   90.00
_cell.angle_beta   90.00
_cell.angle_gamma   90.00
#
_symmetry.space_group_name_H-M   'P 1'
#
loop_
_entity.id
_entity.type
_entity.pdbx_description
1 polymer ?
#
loop_
_entity_poly.entity_id
_entity_poly.type
_entity_poly.pdbx_seq_one_letter_code
_entity_poly.pdbx_strand_id
1 'polypeptide(L)'
;TPVARNIPENNLVRIVDYRGTKLTSFNVDGRELLCLPQAFDLFLKHLVGGLHTVYTKLKRLEIIPVVCNVEQVKSKDLHIEKCI
;
A
#
# COMPACT_ATOMS: atom_id res chain seq x y z
N THR A 1 -0.56 10.54 -8.91
CA THR A 1 -0.05 9.36 -8.17
C THR A 1 0.83 8.58 -9.11
N PRO A 2 2.12 8.37 -8.80
CA PRO A 2 3.03 7.59 -9.63
C PRO A 2 2.59 6.12 -9.66
N VAL A 3 2.89 5.43 -10.77
CA VAL A 3 2.67 3.99 -10.92
C VAL A 3 4.01 3.29 -10.72
N ALA A 4 4.03 2.21 -9.94
CA ALA A 4 5.23 1.41 -9.73
C ALA A 4 5.73 0.86 -11.07
N ARG A 5 7.04 0.95 -11.32
CA ARG A 5 7.64 0.32 -12.50
C ARG A 5 7.53 -1.20 -12.37
N ASN A 6 7.16 -1.87 -13.46
CA ASN A 6 7.10 -3.33 -13.50
C ASN A 6 8.50 -3.89 -13.76
N ILE A 7 9.29 -3.98 -12.69
CA ILE A 7 10.63 -4.58 -12.67
C ILE A 7 10.68 -5.61 -11.53
N PRO A 8 11.52 -6.66 -11.64
CA PRO A 8 11.57 -7.73 -10.65
C PRO A 8 11.75 -7.24 -9.22
N GLU A 9 12.60 -6.23 -9.00
CA GLU A 9 12.92 -5.69 -7.68
C GLU A 9 11.69 -5.08 -7.00
N ASN A 10 10.87 -4.35 -7.77
CA ASN A 10 9.65 -3.71 -7.29
C ASN A 10 8.52 -4.72 -6.99
N ASN A 11 8.60 -5.91 -7.57
CA ASN A 11 7.58 -6.96 -7.45
C ASN A 11 7.89 -7.95 -6.31
N LEU A 12 9.00 -7.77 -5.59
CA LEU A 12 9.34 -8.59 -4.43
C LEU A 12 8.43 -8.25 -3.26
N VAL A 13 7.52 -9.18 -2.97
CA VAL A 13 6.62 -9.13 -1.80
C VAL A 13 7.42 -9.43 -0.54
N ARG A 14 7.19 -8.64 0.51
CA ARG A 14 7.68 -8.91 1.86
C ARG A 14 6.53 -8.84 2.87
N ILE A 15 6.72 -9.51 4.00
CA ILE A 15 5.84 -9.37 5.16
C ILE A 15 6.62 -8.65 6.24
N VAL A 16 6.07 -7.55 6.73
CA VAL A 16 6.67 -6.70 7.76
C VAL A 16 5.80 -6.66 9.01
N ASP A 17 6.41 -6.53 10.18
CA ASP A 17 5.68 -6.26 11.41
C ASP A 17 5.51 -4.75 11.56
N TYR A 18 4.26 -4.30 11.57
CA TYR A 18 3.91 -2.91 11.81
C TYR A 18 2.89 -2.84 12.94
N ARG A 19 3.30 -2.22 14.06
CA ARG A 19 2.48 -2.08 15.27
C ARG A 19 1.99 -3.42 15.83
N GLY A 20 2.80 -4.48 15.73
CA GLY A 20 2.46 -5.81 16.23
C GLY A 20 1.58 -6.63 15.29
N THR A 21 1.35 -6.16 14.06
CA THR A 21 0.55 -6.86 13.06
C THR A 21 1.34 -7.03 11.77
N LYS A 22 1.21 -8.20 11.14
CA LYS A 22 1.86 -8.49 9.86
C LYS A 22 1.14 -7.79 8.71
N LEU A 23 1.91 -7.04 7.92
CA LEU A 23 1.47 -6.36 6.70
C LEU A 23 2.31 -6.80 5.50
N THR A 24 1.71 -6.74 4.34
CA THR A 24 2.36 -6.94 3.05
C THR A 24 3.01 -5.62 2.61
N SER A 25 4.25 -5.70 2.15
CA SER A 25 5.01 -4.56 1.63
C SER A 25 5.73 -4.89 0.32
N PHE A 26 6.09 -3.84 -0.42
CA PHE A 26 6.95 -3.90 -1.59
C PHE A 26 8.11 -2.93 -1.44
N ASN A 27 9.28 -3.30 -1.96
CA ASN A 27 10.37 -2.35 -2.10
C ASN A 27 10.27 -1.69 -3.49
N VAL A 28 9.66 -0.51 -3.57
CA VAL A 28 9.51 0.23 -4.82
C VAL A 28 10.54 1.35 -4.89
N ASP A 29 11.42 1.27 -5.90
CA ASP A 29 12.45 2.28 -6.14
C ASP A 29 13.31 2.58 -4.89
N GLY A 30 13.68 1.52 -4.14
CA GLY A 30 14.49 1.62 -2.93
C GLY A 30 13.73 1.98 -1.66
N ARG A 31 12.40 2.12 -1.71
CA ARG A 31 11.55 2.44 -0.56
C ARG A 31 10.63 1.28 -0.21
N GLU A 32 10.60 0.90 1.06
CA GLU A 32 9.63 -0.07 1.56
C GLU A 32 8.28 0.61 1.76
N LEU A 33 7.26 0.18 0.99
CA LEU A 33 5.91 0.72 1.01
C LEU A 33 4.93 -0.36 1.46
N LEU A 34 4.00 0.00 2.35
CA LEU A 34 2.99 -0.88 2.91
C LEU A 34 1.74 -0.92 2.05
N CYS A 35 1.06 -2.06 2.00
CA CYS A 35 -0.26 -2.19 1.39
C CYS A 35 -1.27 -1.28 2.12
N LEU A 36 -1.75 -0.24 1.44
CA LEU A 36 -2.66 0.74 2.04
C LEU A 36 -4.04 0.14 2.36
N PRO A 37 -4.68 -0.65 1.48
CA PRO A 37 -5.97 -1.25 1.81
C PRO A 37 -5.91 -2.21 3.00
N GLN A 38 -4.83 -2.99 3.12
CA GLN A 38 -4.61 -3.86 4.28
C GLN A 38 -4.39 -3.05 5.57
N ALA A 39 -3.57 -1.99 5.51
CA ALA A 39 -3.39 -1.08 6.64
C ALA A 39 -4.71 -0.38 7.03
N PHE A 40 -5.55 -0.04 6.06
CA PHE A 40 -6.89 0.48 6.33
C PHE A 40 -7.75 -0.53 7.08
N ASP A 41 -7.83 -1.77 6.61
CA ASP A 41 -8.67 -2.80 7.22
C ASP A 41 -8.23 -3.20 8.63
N LEU A 42 -6.92 -3.13 8.90
CA LEU A 42 -6.35 -3.50 10.20
C LEU A 42 -6.40 -2.36 11.22
N PHE A 43 -6.22 -1.11 10.79
CA PHE A 43 -6.01 0.00 11.74
C PHE A 43 -7.01 1.14 11.62
N LEU A 44 -7.61 1.37 10.44
CA LEU A 44 -8.32 2.62 10.17
C LEU A 44 -9.83 2.43 9.92
N LYS A 45 -10.30 1.24 9.55
CA LYS A 45 -11.69 1.01 9.11
C LYS A 45 -12.77 1.44 10.12
N HIS A 46 -12.43 1.45 11.41
CA HIS A 46 -13.33 1.89 12.49
C HIS A 46 -13.16 3.36 12.88
N LEU A 47 -12.14 4.04 12.35
CA LEU A 47 -11.79 5.42 12.68
C LEU A 47 -12.17 6.41 11.56
N VAL A 48 -12.36 5.92 10.33
CA VAL A 48 -12.71 6.75 9.17
C VAL A 48 -13.81 6.09 8.35
N GLY A 49 -14.62 6.89 7.65
CA GLY A 49 -15.76 6.43 6.85
C GLY A 49 -15.40 5.74 5.53
N GLY A 50 -14.28 5.02 5.47
CA GLY A 50 -13.84 4.28 4.28
C GLY A 50 -12.52 4.75 3.67
N LEU A 51 -11.98 3.93 2.77
CA LEU A 51 -10.68 4.14 2.12
C LEU A 51 -10.59 5.46 1.33
N HIS A 52 -11.71 5.92 0.75
CA HIS A 52 -11.79 7.23 0.08
C HIS A 52 -11.42 8.39 1.01
N THR A 53 -11.84 8.34 2.28
CA THR A 53 -11.49 9.35 3.28
C THR A 53 -10.00 9.35 3.57
N VAL A 54 -9.36 8.17 3.58
CA VAL A 54 -7.90 8.04 3.71
C VAL A 54 -7.20 8.72 2.54
N TYR A 55 -7.61 8.46 1.30
CA TYR A 55 -7.04 9.12 0.12
C TYR A 55 -7.15 10.65 0.16
N THR A 56 -8.31 11.18 0.59
CA THR A 56 -8.51 12.62 0.75
C THR A 56 -7.58 13.22 1.82
N LYS A 57 -7.34 12.51 2.93
CA LYS A 57 -6.40 12.94 3.96
C LYS A 57 -4.95 12.90 3.46
N LEU A 58 -4.53 11.84 2.77
CA LEU A 58 -3.19 11.75 2.18
C LEU A 58 -2.92 12.93 1.24
N LYS A 59 -3.89 13.31 0.39
CA LYS A 59 -3.78 14.49 -0.47
C LYS A 59 -3.57 15.79 0.32
N ARG A 60 -4.29 15.98 1.43
CA ARG A 60 -4.15 17.17 2.30
C ARG A 60 -2.82 17.21 3.04
N LEU A 61 -2.22 16.05 3.30
CA LEU A 61 -0.91 15.91 3.94
C LEU A 61 0.24 15.87 2.93
N GLU A 62 -0.06 16.05 1.64
CA GLU A 62 0.92 15.96 0.54
C GLU A 62 1.63 14.60 0.47
N ILE A 63 1.01 13.54 1.00
CA ILE A 63 1.49 12.17 0.90
C ILE A 63 0.95 11.57 -0.40
N ILE A 64 1.84 11.17 -1.29
CA ILE A 64 1.50 10.62 -2.60
C ILE A 64 1.69 9.09 -2.54
N PRO A 65 0.60 8.28 -2.51
CA PRO A 65 0.74 6.83 -2.58
C PRO A 65 1.35 6.40 -3.92
N VAL A 66 1.82 5.17 -4.02
CA VAL A 66 2.23 4.55 -5.29
C VAL A 66 1.12 3.63 -5.77
N VAL A 67 0.72 3.75 -7.04
CA VAL A 67 -0.22 2.81 -7.66
C VAL A 67 0.53 1.52 -7.98
N CYS A 68 -0.03 0.39 -7.58
CA CYS A 68 0.56 -0.91 -7.84
C CYS A 68 0.52 -1.25 -9.33
N ASN A 69 1.56 -1.92 -9.81
CA ASN A 69 1.56 -2.48 -11.16
C ASN A 69 0.83 -3.84 -11.19
N VAL A 70 0.59 -4.35 -12.40
CA VAL A 70 -0.18 -5.58 -12.62
C VAL A 70 0.38 -6.79 -11.86
N GLU A 71 1.70 -6.95 -11.77
CA GLU A 71 2.31 -8.09 -11.05
C GLU A 71 2.15 -7.95 -9.53
N GLN A 72 2.23 -6.73 -9.00
CA GLN A 72 1.97 -6.47 -7.57
C GLN A 72 0.50 -6.73 -7.21
N VAL A 73 -0.46 -6.39 -8.09
CA VAL A 73 -1.89 -6.67 -7.85
C VAL A 73 -2.18 -8.17 -7.89
N LYS A 74 -1.42 -8.94 -8.69
CA LYS A 74 -1.56 -10.40 -8.79
C LYS A 74 -1.03 -11.15 -7.57
N SER A 75 -0.20 -10.53 -6.73
CA SER A 75 0.44 -11.21 -5.60
C SER A 75 -0.55 -11.45 -4.45
N LYS A 76 -1.51 -12.35 -4.66
CA LYS A 76 -2.45 -13.06 -3.75
C LYS A 76 -3.17 -12.31 -2.61
N ASP A 77 -2.85 -11.06 -2.32
CA ASP A 77 -3.64 -10.19 -1.45
C ASP A 77 -4.57 -9.37 -2.31
N LEU A 78 -5.87 -9.67 -2.21
CA LEU A 78 -6.91 -9.33 -3.19
C LEU A 78 -7.12 -7.82 -3.47
N HIS A 79 -6.42 -6.93 -2.76
CA HIS A 79 -6.70 -5.49 -2.78
C HIS A 79 -5.47 -4.60 -2.75
N ILE A 80 -4.27 -5.04 -3.16
CA ILE A 80 -3.12 -4.12 -3.25
C ILE A 80 -3.21 -3.26 -4.51
N GLU A 81 -4.04 -2.22 -4.48
CA GLU A 81 -4.10 -1.23 -5.57
C GLU A 81 -3.11 -0.08 -5.36
N LYS A 82 -2.80 0.23 -4.10
CA LYS A 82 -1.91 1.34 -3.72
C LYS A 82 -1.07 1.00 -2.50
N CYS A 83 0.17 1.47 -2.50
CA CYS A 83 1.09 1.39 -1.37
C CYS A 83 1.42 2.78 -0.82
N ILE A 84 1.73 2.87 0.48
CA ILE A 84 2.20 4.08 1.17
C ILE A 84 3.45 3.84 1.99
#